data_AF-A0A849ZHS2-F1
#
_entry.id   AF-A0A849ZHS2-F1
#
_cell.length_a   1.000
_cell.length_b   1.000
_cell.length_c   1.000
_cell.angle_alpha   90.00
_cell.angle_beta   90.00
_cell.angle_gamma   90.00
#
_symmetry.space_group_name_H-M   'P 1'
#
loop_
_entity.id
_entity.type
_entity.pdbx_description
1 polymer ?
#
loop_
_entity_poly.entity_id
_entity_poly.type
_entity_poly.pdbx_seq_one_letter_code
_entity_poly.pdbx_strand_id
1 'polypeptide(L)'
;INIGQTVNGSLGPGDPTRQNGAHFDEYTFNGFNNQLVRITLTSPAFDTFLILIESSGTVTENDDMAQGNLNSFIQRTLSGAGTHRIRVSSFHPNVQGNYTLRLE
;
A
#
# COMPACT_ATOMS: atom_id res chain seq x y z
N ILE A 1 7.04 4.31 -7.76
CA ILE A 1 8.10 3.69 -6.92
C ILE A 1 8.70 2.52 -7.69
N ASN A 2 9.96 2.16 -7.43
CA ASN A 2 10.62 0.98 -8.01
C ASN A 2 10.83 -0.09 -6.94
N ILE A 3 11.01 -1.33 -7.39
CA ILE A 3 11.37 -2.45 -6.52
C ILE A 3 12.75 -2.17 -5.89
N GLY A 4 12.86 -2.41 -4.58
CA GLY A 4 14.03 -2.07 -3.75
C GLY A 4 14.01 -0.65 -3.18
N GLN A 5 12.93 0.12 -3.36
CA GLN A 5 12.83 1.48 -2.83
C GLN A 5 11.98 1.58 -1.56
N THR A 6 12.34 2.59 -0.76
CA THR A 6 11.57 3.09 0.37
C THR A 6 11.15 4.53 0.08
N VAL A 7 9.90 4.86 0.36
CA VAL A 7 9.32 6.20 0.20
C VAL A 7 8.69 6.61 1.52
N ASN A 8 8.90 7.87 1.91
CA ASN A 8 8.18 8.51 3.00
C ASN A 8 7.09 9.40 2.41
N GLY A 9 5.89 9.34 2.97
CA GLY A 9 4.75 10.15 2.54
C GLY A 9 3.88 10.56 3.72
N SER A 10 2.77 11.23 3.44
CA SER A 10 1.81 11.65 4.46
C SER A 10 0.40 11.69 3.90
N LEU A 11 -0.55 11.06 4.61
CA LEU A 11 -1.97 11.22 4.31
C LEU A 11 -2.46 12.58 4.80
N GLY A 12 -3.16 13.32 3.96
CA GLY A 12 -3.63 14.67 4.23
C GLY A 12 -4.98 15.00 3.58
N PRO A 13 -5.58 16.14 3.94
CA PRO A 13 -6.93 16.53 3.51
C PRO A 13 -7.04 16.85 2.00
N GLY A 14 -5.91 16.98 1.30
CA GLY A 14 -5.87 17.14 -0.15
C GLY A 14 -5.93 15.82 -0.92
N ASP A 15 -5.80 14.69 -0.23
CA ASP A 15 -5.72 13.38 -0.85
C ASP A 15 -7.11 12.87 -1.22
N PRO A 16 -7.22 12.10 -2.32
CA PRO A 16 -8.46 11.42 -2.64
C PRO A 16 -8.87 10.47 -1.51
N THR A 17 -10.17 10.24 -1.40
CA THR A 17 -10.73 9.35 -0.38
C THR A 17 -11.26 8.06 -1.00
N ARG A 18 -11.11 6.95 -0.27
CA ARG A 18 -11.88 5.72 -0.50
C ARG A 18 -13.36 5.96 -0.21
N GLN A 19 -14.24 5.03 -0.60
CA GLN A 19 -15.69 5.16 -0.37
C GLN A 19 -16.07 5.36 1.11
N ASN A 20 -15.25 4.84 2.03
CA ASN A 20 -15.45 4.99 3.46
C ASN A 20 -14.98 6.34 4.03
N GLY A 21 -14.32 7.20 3.23
CA GLY A 21 -13.78 8.49 3.68
C GLY A 21 -12.33 8.45 4.17
N ALA A 22 -11.63 7.32 4.04
CA ALA A 22 -10.19 7.26 4.34
C ALA A 22 -9.36 7.86 3.20
N HIS A 23 -8.43 8.76 3.53
CA HIS A 23 -7.45 9.30 2.58
C HIS A 23 -6.53 8.20 2.06
N PHE A 24 -6.12 8.31 0.80
CA PHE A 24 -5.12 7.41 0.25
C PHE A 24 -4.16 8.10 -0.71
N ASP A 25 -2.92 7.63 -0.69
CA ASP A 25 -1.92 7.89 -1.73
C ASP A 25 -1.82 6.69 -2.67
N GLU A 26 -1.45 6.96 -3.93
CA GLU A 26 -1.26 5.92 -4.94
C GLU A 26 0.12 5.98 -5.56
N TYR A 27 0.77 4.81 -5.61
CA TYR A 27 2.07 4.60 -6.22
C TYR A 27 1.97 3.55 -7.32
N THR A 28 2.69 3.75 -8.41
CA THR A 28 2.83 2.74 -9.48
C THR A 28 4.22 2.13 -9.46
N PHE A 29 4.33 0.87 -9.88
CA PHE A 29 5.60 0.21 -10.17
C PHE A 29 5.44 -0.77 -11.34
N ASN A 30 6.52 -1.05 -12.05
CA ASN A 30 6.53 -2.09 -13.08
C ASN A 30 7.03 -3.42 -12.49
N GLY A 31 6.34 -4.51 -12.80
CA GLY A 31 6.68 -5.86 -12.38
C GLY A 31 6.62 -6.86 -13.53
N PHE A 32 7.18 -8.04 -13.29
CA PHE A 32 7.16 -9.17 -14.22
C PHE A 32 6.25 -10.28 -13.72
N ASN A 33 5.76 -11.10 -14.66
CA ASN A 33 5.01 -12.31 -14.32
C ASN A 33 5.89 -13.25 -13.46
N ASN A 34 5.28 -13.87 -12.44
CA ASN A 34 5.95 -14.71 -11.44
C ASN A 34 7.02 -14.01 -10.59
N GLN A 35 7.09 -12.68 -10.60
CA GLN A 35 7.98 -11.95 -9.70
C GLN A 35 7.41 -11.92 -8.28
N LEU A 36 8.19 -12.34 -7.30
CA LEU A 36 7.85 -12.17 -5.89
C LEU A 36 8.09 -10.72 -5.49
N VAL A 37 7.08 -10.09 -4.90
CA VAL A 37 7.19 -8.76 -4.28
C VAL A 37 6.77 -8.80 -2.82
N ARG A 38 7.37 -7.94 -2.01
CA ARG A 38 6.98 -7.64 -0.64
C ARG A 38 6.73 -6.15 -0.50
N ILE A 39 5.60 -5.82 0.11
CA ILE A 39 5.17 -4.45 0.32
C ILE A 39 4.92 -4.29 1.81
N THR A 40 5.66 -3.38 2.43
CA THR A 40 5.51 -3.05 3.84
C THR A 40 5.07 -1.60 3.95
N LEU A 41 4.03 -1.37 4.73
CA LEU A 41 3.55 -0.04 5.07
C LEU A 41 3.62 0.13 6.59
N THR A 42 4.31 1.17 7.05
CA THR A 42 4.37 1.48 8.47
C THR A 42 3.95 2.91 8.77
N SER A 43 3.30 3.11 9.90
CA SER A 43 2.95 4.43 10.40
C SER A 43 2.93 4.45 11.93
N PRO A 44 3.61 5.42 12.57
CA PRO A 44 3.42 5.66 14.00
C PRO A 44 2.13 6.46 14.28
N ALA A 45 1.49 7.02 13.26
CA ALA A 45 0.39 7.96 13.39
C ALA A 45 -0.99 7.31 13.24
N PHE A 46 -1.07 6.17 12.56
CA PHE A 46 -2.34 5.54 12.24
C PHE A 46 -2.24 4.04 12.00
N ASP A 47 -3.40 3.38 12.13
CA ASP A 47 -3.61 2.00 11.70
C ASP A 47 -3.64 1.94 10.17
N THR A 48 -2.68 1.22 9.59
CA THR A 48 -2.38 1.28 8.16
C THR A 48 -3.28 0.34 7.35
N PHE A 49 -3.46 0.67 6.07
CA PHE A 49 -4.22 -0.14 5.13
C PHE A 49 -3.54 -0.13 3.78
N LEU A 50 -3.17 -1.31 3.29
CA LEU A 50 -2.40 -1.48 2.06
C LEU A 50 -3.22 -2.25 1.02
N ILE A 51 -3.23 -1.73 -0.21
CA ILE A 51 -3.92 -2.34 -1.35
C ILE A 51 -2.92 -2.49 -2.49
N LEU A 52 -2.73 -3.71 -2.98
CA LEU A 52 -2.04 -4.01 -4.24
C LEU A 52 -3.08 -4.28 -5.33
N ILE A 53 -2.99 -3.55 -6.43
CA ILE A 53 -3.80 -3.77 -7.64
C ILE A 53 -2.81 -4.18 -8.73
N GLU A 54 -2.86 -5.45 -9.12
CA GLU A 54 -2.00 -5.98 -10.17
C GLU A 54 -2.43 -5.49 -11.56
N SER A 55 -1.52 -5.53 -12.54
CA SER A 55 -1.83 -5.19 -13.94
C SER A 55 -2.94 -6.05 -14.54
N SER A 56 -3.14 -7.26 -14.02
CA SER A 56 -4.24 -8.17 -14.37
C SER A 56 -5.60 -7.76 -13.81
N GLY A 57 -5.65 -6.78 -12.91
CA GLY A 57 -6.83 -6.37 -12.15
C GLY A 57 -7.04 -7.15 -10.85
N THR A 58 -6.16 -8.09 -10.51
CA THR A 58 -6.20 -8.79 -9.22
C THR A 58 -5.93 -7.81 -8.08
N VAL A 59 -6.76 -7.84 -7.04
CA VAL A 59 -6.64 -6.99 -5.85
C VAL A 59 -6.24 -7.82 -4.64
N THR A 60 -5.28 -7.34 -3.86
CA THR A 60 -4.88 -7.92 -2.56
C THR A 60 -4.83 -6.79 -1.54
N GLU A 61 -5.41 -7.02 -0.37
CA GLU A 61 -5.51 -6.02 0.71
C GLU A 61 -5.02 -6.63 2.02
N ASN A 62 -4.40 -5.80 2.84
CA ASN A 62 -4.01 -6.15 4.21
C ASN A 62 -3.94 -4.85 5.04
N ASP A 63 -4.47 -4.91 6.26
CA ASP A 63 -4.42 -3.87 7.28
C ASP A 63 -3.41 -4.21 8.39
N ASP A 64 -3.39 -5.46 8.86
CA ASP A 64 -2.48 -5.92 9.90
C ASP A 64 -1.42 -6.93 9.41
N MET A 65 -0.16 -6.70 9.75
CA MET A 65 0.95 -7.63 9.54
C MET A 65 0.88 -8.81 10.53
N ALA A 66 0.44 -8.54 11.76
CA ALA A 66 0.27 -9.54 12.82
C ALA A 66 -0.66 -9.00 13.93
N GLN A 67 -1.19 -9.88 14.78
CA GLN A 67 -2.00 -9.46 15.92
C GLN A 67 -1.23 -8.46 16.81
N GLY A 68 -1.82 -7.27 17.02
CA GLY A 68 -1.21 -6.19 17.80
C GLY A 68 -0.19 -5.34 17.04
N ASN A 69 -0.01 -5.58 15.73
CA ASN A 69 0.82 -4.77 14.85
C ASN A 69 -0.03 -4.18 13.72
N LEU A 70 -0.39 -2.90 13.89
CA LEU A 70 -1.22 -2.09 12.99
C LEU A 70 -0.53 -1.66 11.69
N ASN A 71 0.68 -2.17 11.44
CA ASN A 71 1.39 -1.97 10.19
C ASN A 71 0.96 -3.05 9.19
N SER A 72 0.75 -2.72 7.93
CA SER A 72 0.30 -3.67 6.91
C SER A 72 1.47 -4.32 6.17
N PHE A 73 1.23 -5.55 5.69
CA PHE A 73 2.18 -6.30 4.89
C PHE A 73 1.51 -7.13 3.80
N ILE A 74 2.04 -7.06 2.58
CA ILE A 74 1.66 -7.94 1.47
C ILE A 74 2.90 -8.63 0.92
N GLN A 75 2.88 -9.95 0.84
CA GLN A 75 3.81 -10.73 0.03
C GLN A 75 3.04 -11.41 -1.10
N ARG A 76 3.42 -11.15 -2.35
CA ARG A 76 2.69 -11.64 -3.51
C ARG A 76 3.61 -12.06 -4.64
N THR A 77 3.33 -13.20 -5.25
CA THR A 77 3.87 -13.55 -6.57
C THR A 77 2.96 -12.96 -7.63
N LEU A 78 3.46 -12.03 -8.42
CA LEU A 78 2.69 -11.32 -9.44
C LEU A 78 2.20 -12.28 -10.53
N SER A 79 0.94 -12.13 -10.91
CA SER A 79 0.22 -12.96 -11.89
C SER A 79 0.42 -12.51 -13.35
N GLY A 80 1.05 -11.36 -13.56
CA GLY A 80 1.26 -10.78 -14.88
C GLY A 80 2.35 -9.72 -14.86
N ALA A 81 2.90 -9.44 -16.04
CA ALA A 81 3.81 -8.32 -16.22
C ALA A 81 3.03 -7.01 -16.43
N GLY A 82 3.69 -5.88 -16.21
CA GLY A 82 3.16 -4.56 -16.52
C GLY A 82 3.16 -3.62 -15.33
N THR A 83 2.29 -2.61 -15.39
CA THR A 83 2.18 -1.60 -14.33
C THR A 83 1.18 -2.02 -13.28
N HIS A 84 1.65 -2.13 -12.05
CA HIS A 84 0.86 -2.42 -10.85
C HIS A 84 0.71 -1.14 -10.03
N ARG A 85 -0.31 -1.09 -9.18
CA ARG A 85 -0.61 0.04 -8.30
C ARG A 85 -0.61 -0.40 -6.84
N ILE A 86 -0.05 0.43 -5.98
CA ILE A 86 -0.08 0.31 -4.53
C ILE A 86 -0.85 1.51 -4.01
N ARG A 87 -1.91 1.27 -3.25
CA ARG A 87 -2.55 2.34 -2.47
C ARG A 87 -2.20 2.19 -1.00
N VAL A 88 -1.76 3.30 -0.43
CA VAL A 88 -1.49 3.46 1.00
C VAL A 88 -2.63 4.26 1.59
N SER A 89 -3.26 3.74 2.64
CA SER A 89 -4.40 4.37 3.30
C SER A 89 -4.31 4.12 4.82
N SER A 90 -5.17 4.79 5.58
CA SER A 90 -5.52 4.39 6.94
C SER A 90 -6.68 3.40 6.95
N PHE A 91 -6.80 2.55 7.97
CA PHE A 91 -7.96 1.67 8.18
C PHE A 91 -9.23 2.51 8.45
N HIS A 92 -9.12 3.52 9.31
CA HIS A 92 -10.20 4.42 9.68
C HIS A 92 -10.33 5.66 8.75
N PRO A 93 -11.55 6.22 8.59
CA PRO A 93 -11.76 7.43 7.79
C PRO A 93 -11.26 8.70 8.47
N ASN A 94 -11.02 9.76 7.67
CA ASN A 94 -10.56 11.07 8.14
C ASN A 94 -9.24 11.07 8.93
N VAL A 95 -8.42 10.03 8.77
CA VAL A 95 -7.11 9.91 9.42
C VAL A 95 -6.02 10.46 8.51
N GLN A 96 -5.07 11.15 9.13
CA GLN A 96 -3.95 11.82 8.47
C GLN A 96 -2.66 11.45 9.20
N GLY A 97 -1.52 11.65 8.55
CA GLY A 97 -0.23 11.48 9.20
C GLY A 97 0.82 10.87 8.28
N ASN A 98 2.05 10.85 8.78
CA ASN A 98 3.20 10.36 8.02
C ASN A 98 3.25 8.83 8.00
N TYR A 99 3.78 8.27 6.91
CA TYR A 99 4.02 6.84 6.76
C TYR A 99 5.32 6.55 6.00
N THR A 100 5.78 5.31 6.09
CA THR A 100 6.87 4.76 5.27
C THR A 100 6.34 3.57 4.45
N LEU A 101 6.49 3.65 3.13
CA LEU A 101 6.20 2.57 2.18
C LEU A 101 7.52 1.96 1.68
N ARG A 102 7.66 0.64 1.76
CA ARG A 102 8.78 -0.11 1.20
C ARG A 102 8.27 -1.13 0.19
N LEU A 103 8.92 -1.21 -0.97
CA LEU A 103 8.68 -2.20 -2.01
C LEU A 103 9.97 -2.99 -2.25
N GLU A 104 9.90 -4.32 -2.16
CA GLU A 104 11.01 -5.26 -2.37
C GLU A 104 10.64 -6.40 -3.30
#